data_AF-A0A2D6U1X7-F1
#
_entry.id   AF-A0A2D6U1X7-F1
#
_cell.length_a   1.000
_cell.length_b   1.000
_cell.length_c   1.000
_cell.angle_alpha   90.00
_cell.angle_beta   90.00
_cell.angle_gamma   90.00
#
_symmetry.space_group_name_H-M   'P 1'
#
loop_
_entity.id
_entity.type
_entity.pdbx_description
1 polymer ?
#
loop_
_entity_poly.entity_id
_entity_poly.type
_entity_poly.pdbx_seq_one_letter_code
_entity_poly.pdbx_strand_id
1 'polypeptide(L)'
;MIEGLLRQKYINRDGRELNVTGKGLRLIELCDEMDLEALTSASMTGEWEAKLNRIEKGAYNREAFMHEIVDFTEDVVHKAKAHLDKMMNMVFPDLEVACPDCSAARLKQTDKTYECREMECGFSISKYVAGRPIIEAEAIQLISEKSLPEMDGFVSRFNKPFSAGLKLVQKESKSKKVKWKTEFVFDEDLDSEAELDLDKKLCDLDFLNGERYAVYETDKSFLVPEFKTEACPEGFKLGKMILQAHLSSDIMQTLLSSGKSPLIEGFISKRTKRPFKAHLTFDVTTGKIGFEFPPNSKRKPKSK
;
A
#
# COMPACT_ATOMS: atom_id res chain seq x y z
N MET A 1 3.19 -16.20 25.64
CA MET A 1 4.08 -15.41 24.76
C MET A 1 3.29 -14.52 23.80
N ILE A 2 2.30 -15.05 23.07
CA ILE A 2 1.50 -14.29 22.07
C ILE A 2 0.77 -13.07 22.70
N GLU A 3 0.10 -13.24 23.84
CA GLU A 3 -0.58 -12.15 24.55
C GLU A 3 0.36 -11.01 24.98
N GLY A 4 1.64 -11.32 25.24
CA GLY A 4 2.66 -10.33 25.55
C GLY A 4 2.99 -9.45 24.34
N LEU A 5 3.16 -10.06 23.17
CA LEU A 5 3.42 -9.35 21.91
C LEU A 5 2.23 -8.48 21.48
N LEU A 6 0.99 -8.98 21.69
CA LEU A 6 -0.24 -8.19 21.49
C LEU A 6 -0.30 -7.00 22.45
N ARG A 7 -0.05 -7.21 23.75
CA ARG A 7 -0.06 -6.15 24.77
C ARG A 7 0.99 -5.06 24.49
N GLN A 8 2.17 -5.45 24.01
CA GLN A 8 3.26 -4.54 23.67
C GLN A 8 3.12 -3.92 22.26
N LYS A 9 2.06 -4.27 21.52
CA LYS A 9 1.71 -3.77 20.19
C LYS A 9 2.73 -4.09 19.10
N TYR A 10 3.45 -5.21 19.22
CA TYR A 10 4.33 -5.71 18.16
C TYR A 10 3.58 -6.51 17.10
N ILE A 11 2.46 -7.12 17.48
CA ILE A 11 1.52 -7.80 16.59
C ILE A 11 0.10 -7.33 16.91
N ASN A 12 -0.79 -7.42 15.93
CA ASN A 12 -2.22 -7.16 16.04
C ASN A 12 -3.00 -8.42 15.64
N ARG A 13 -4.19 -8.58 16.21
CA ARG A 13 -5.11 -9.67 15.86
C ARG A 13 -6.24 -9.11 15.00
N ASP A 14 -6.43 -9.67 13.81
CA ASP A 14 -7.55 -9.38 12.92
C ASP A 14 -8.35 -10.68 12.71
N GLY A 15 -9.42 -10.83 13.48
CA GLY A 15 -10.17 -12.09 13.57
C GLY A 15 -9.28 -13.26 14.02
N ARG A 16 -8.99 -14.18 13.09
CA ARG A 16 -8.14 -15.36 13.33
C ARG A 16 -6.69 -15.16 12.87
N GLU A 17 -6.38 -14.05 12.19
CA GLU A 17 -5.05 -13.76 11.68
C GLU A 17 -4.27 -12.89 12.66
N LEU A 18 -2.95 -13.10 12.71
CA LEU A 18 -2.00 -12.27 13.44
C LEU A 18 -1.14 -11.52 12.44
N ASN A 19 -1.18 -10.20 12.50
CA ASN A 19 -0.46 -9.30 11.61
C ASN A 19 0.63 -8.57 12.39
N VAL A 20 1.86 -8.56 11.88
CA VAL A 20 2.94 -7.75 12.46
C VAL A 20 2.62 -6.27 12.33
N THR A 21 2.89 -5.49 13.37
CA THR A 21 2.75 -4.03 13.31
C THR A 21 4.04 -3.41 12.78
N GLY A 22 3.99 -2.15 12.30
CA GLY A 22 5.21 -1.43 11.93
C GLY A 22 6.22 -1.32 13.09
N LYS A 23 5.74 -1.32 14.35
CA LYS A 23 6.61 -1.38 15.54
C LYS A 23 7.31 -2.73 15.67
N GLY A 24 6.61 -3.83 15.40
CA GLY A 24 7.18 -5.18 15.41
C GLY A 24 8.20 -5.38 14.30
N LEU A 25 7.88 -4.94 13.09
CA LEU A 25 8.79 -5.01 11.95
C LEU A 25 10.08 -4.23 12.21
N ARG A 26 9.95 -2.98 12.68
CA ARG A 26 11.13 -2.14 12.98
C ARG A 26 12.04 -2.73 14.05
N LEU A 27 11.48 -3.46 15.02
CA LEU A 27 12.29 -4.14 16.03
C LEU A 27 13.16 -5.24 15.39
N ILE A 28 12.60 -6.03 14.48
CA ILE A 28 13.34 -7.08 13.76
C ILE A 28 14.41 -6.47 12.86
N GLU A 29 14.06 -5.40 12.12
CA GLU A 29 15.03 -4.65 11.31
C GLU A 29 16.18 -4.10 12.15
N LEU A 30 15.91 -3.56 13.34
CA LEU A 30 16.97 -3.09 14.25
C LEU A 30 17.88 -4.23 14.70
N CYS A 31 17.33 -5.40 15.02
CA CYS A 31 18.14 -6.55 15.38
C CYS A 31 19.07 -6.97 14.22
N ASP A 32 18.59 -6.88 12.99
CA ASP A 32 19.38 -7.16 11.78
C ASP A 32 20.46 -6.10 11.54
N GLU A 33 20.10 -4.80 11.62
CA GLU A 33 21.03 -3.66 11.51
C GLU A 33 22.18 -3.72 12.54
N MET A 34 21.93 -4.30 13.72
CA MET A 34 22.90 -4.43 14.82
C MET A 34 23.62 -5.78 14.84
N ASP A 35 23.41 -6.66 13.86
CA ASP A 35 23.99 -8.01 13.81
C ASP A 35 23.69 -8.82 15.10
N LEU A 36 22.42 -8.78 15.52
CA LEU A 36 21.87 -9.46 16.70
C LEU A 36 20.97 -10.63 16.30
N GLU A 37 21.35 -11.39 15.27
CA GLU A 37 20.61 -12.56 14.77
C GLU A 37 20.28 -13.59 15.88
N ALA A 38 21.15 -13.69 16.88
CA ALA A 38 20.95 -14.59 18.01
C ALA A 38 19.65 -14.30 18.80
N LEU A 39 19.21 -13.04 18.86
CA LEU A 39 17.96 -12.66 19.56
C LEU A 39 16.70 -13.04 18.78
N THR A 40 16.81 -13.19 17.46
CA THR A 40 15.69 -13.54 16.57
C THR A 40 15.73 -15.00 16.12
N SER A 41 16.80 -15.73 16.46
CA SER A 41 17.01 -17.12 16.07
C SER A 41 16.24 -18.13 16.95
N ALA A 42 15.46 -18.98 16.27
CA ALA A 42 14.81 -20.14 16.89
C ALA A 42 15.82 -21.20 17.37
N SER A 43 16.98 -21.33 16.70
CA SER A 43 17.99 -22.33 17.09
C SER A 43 18.61 -21.97 18.44
N MET A 44 18.96 -20.71 18.65
CA MET A 44 19.53 -20.22 19.91
C MET A 44 18.56 -20.42 21.08
N THR A 45 17.27 -20.16 20.86
CA THR A 45 16.22 -20.43 21.85
C THR A 45 16.18 -21.92 22.23
N GLY A 46 16.26 -22.81 21.24
CA GLY A 46 16.30 -24.26 21.46
C GLY A 46 17.55 -24.73 22.19
N GLU A 47 18.72 -24.14 21.89
CA GLU A 47 19.97 -24.43 22.59
C GLU A 47 19.90 -24.06 24.07
N TRP A 48 19.30 -22.91 24.40
CA TRP A 48 19.09 -22.49 25.78
C TRP A 48 18.14 -23.42 26.54
N GLU A 49 17.00 -23.79 25.94
CA GLU A 49 16.07 -24.76 26.54
C GLU A 49 16.74 -26.12 26.77
N ALA A 50 17.58 -26.58 25.83
CA ALA A 50 18.35 -27.81 25.99
C ALA A 50 19.36 -27.72 27.14
N LYS A 51 20.08 -26.60 27.29
CA LYS A 51 21.00 -26.37 28.42
C LYS A 51 20.24 -26.32 29.75
N LEU A 52 19.11 -25.62 29.81
CA LEU A 52 18.25 -25.58 31.00
C LEU A 52 17.78 -26.99 31.43
N ASN A 53 17.38 -27.83 30.48
CA ASN A 53 17.00 -29.23 30.75
C ASN A 53 18.19 -30.06 31.29
N ARG A 54 19.41 -29.83 30.77
CA ARG A 54 20.61 -30.49 31.30
C ARG A 54 20.96 -30.03 32.71
N ILE A 55 20.74 -28.75 33.04
CA ILE A 55 20.91 -28.23 34.41
C ILE A 55 19.92 -28.91 35.36
N GLU A 56 18.64 -29.03 34.97
CA GLU A 56 17.61 -29.73 35.76
C GLU A 56 18.01 -31.18 36.07
N LYS A 57 18.66 -31.84 35.10
CA LYS A 57 19.19 -33.21 35.23
C LYS A 57 20.56 -33.31 35.93
N GLY A 58 21.14 -32.19 36.37
CA GLY A 58 22.48 -32.14 36.96
C GLY A 58 23.63 -32.42 35.99
N ALA A 59 23.36 -32.46 34.69
CA ALA A 59 24.32 -32.74 33.62
C ALA A 59 25.02 -31.47 33.08
N TYR A 60 24.70 -30.30 33.61
CA TYR A 60 25.34 -29.03 33.25
C TYR A 60 25.44 -28.09 34.45
N ASN A 61 26.55 -27.36 34.56
CA ASN A 61 26.77 -26.43 35.66
C ASN A 61 25.97 -25.13 35.43
N ARG A 62 25.14 -24.76 36.43
CA ARG A 62 24.35 -23.53 36.42
C ARG A 62 25.22 -22.27 36.36
N GLU A 63 26.34 -22.22 37.07
CA GLU A 63 27.26 -21.07 37.06
C GLU A 63 27.85 -20.86 35.66
N ALA A 64 28.28 -21.93 35.01
CA ALA A 64 28.77 -21.88 33.63
C ALA A 64 27.69 -21.34 32.68
N PHE A 65 26.45 -21.82 32.81
CA PHE A 65 25.33 -21.28 32.03
C PHE A 65 25.08 -19.79 32.29
N MET A 66 25.12 -19.35 33.55
CA MET A 66 24.94 -17.94 33.88
C MET A 66 26.07 -17.05 33.33
N HIS A 67 27.32 -17.54 33.31
CA HIS A 67 28.42 -16.83 32.65
C HIS A 67 28.15 -16.62 31.16
N GLU A 68 27.70 -17.65 30.43
CA GLU A 68 27.33 -17.51 29.02
C GLU A 68 26.22 -16.46 28.80
N ILE A 69 25.21 -16.40 29.69
CA ILE A 69 24.14 -15.40 29.61
C ILE A 69 24.67 -13.98 29.83
N VAL A 70 25.61 -13.81 30.77
CA VAL A 70 26.27 -12.52 31.02
C VAL A 70 27.07 -12.11 29.79
N ASP A 71 27.94 -12.98 29.27
CA ASP A 71 28.77 -12.70 28.09
C ASP A 71 27.92 -12.33 26.88
N PHE A 72 26.83 -13.08 26.65
CA PHE A 72 25.87 -12.78 25.58
C PHE A 72 25.20 -11.41 25.77
N THR A 73 24.77 -11.10 27.00
CA THR A 73 24.12 -9.81 27.29
C THR A 73 25.09 -8.65 27.11
N GLU A 74 26.35 -8.82 27.49
CA GLU A 74 27.40 -7.82 27.30
C GLU A 74 27.67 -7.54 25.81
N ASP A 75 27.74 -8.58 24.96
CA ASP A 75 27.87 -8.44 23.50
C ASP A 75 26.70 -7.65 22.92
N VAL A 76 25.46 -8.02 23.28
CA VAL A 76 24.25 -7.33 22.82
C VAL A 76 24.27 -5.84 23.19
N VAL A 77 24.60 -5.52 24.45
CA VAL A 77 24.67 -4.13 24.93
C VAL A 77 25.79 -3.37 24.23
N HIS A 78 26.94 -4.01 23.98
CA HIS A 78 28.06 -3.40 23.28
C HIS A 78 27.67 -3.02 21.84
N LYS A 79 27.09 -3.98 21.08
CA LYS A 79 26.60 -3.75 19.72
C LYS A 79 25.54 -2.65 19.66
N ALA A 80 24.59 -2.65 20.59
CA ALA A 80 23.55 -1.62 20.66
C ALA A 80 24.14 -0.21 20.92
N LYS A 81 25.12 -0.09 21.83
CA LYS A 81 25.80 1.18 22.10
C LYS A 81 26.63 1.66 20.90
N ALA A 82 27.37 0.75 20.26
CA ALA A 82 28.17 1.08 19.08
C ALA A 82 27.29 1.56 17.92
N HIS A 83 26.13 0.92 17.71
CA HIS A 83 25.16 1.33 16.71
C HIS A 83 24.58 2.72 17.02
N LEU A 84 24.24 3.00 18.29
CA LEU A 84 23.76 4.31 18.71
C LEU A 84 24.80 5.41 18.47
N ASP A 85 26.06 5.15 18.83
CA ASP A 85 27.16 6.10 18.64
C ASP A 85 27.40 6.40 17.15
N LYS A 86 27.34 5.37 16.30
CA LYS A 86 27.41 5.51 14.85
C LYS A 86 26.28 6.39 14.30
N MET A 87 25.06 6.22 14.80
CA MET A 87 23.92 7.05 14.40
C MET A 87 24.07 8.51 14.86
N MET A 88 24.58 8.75 16.06
CA MET A 88 24.77 10.10 16.60
C MET A 88 25.88 10.87 15.88
N ASN A 89 26.93 10.19 15.46
CA ASN A 89 28.09 10.80 14.79
C ASN A 89 27.96 10.80 13.26
N MET A 90 26.80 10.44 12.73
CA MET A 90 26.56 10.41 11.28
C MET A 90 26.46 11.84 10.73
N VAL A 91 27.36 12.18 9.80
CA VAL A 91 27.33 13.45 9.08
C VAL A 91 26.51 13.27 7.82
N PHE A 92 25.45 14.07 7.67
CA PHE A 92 24.65 14.11 6.46
C PHE A 92 25.06 15.35 5.63
N PRO A 93 25.54 15.16 4.39
CA PRO A 93 25.84 16.29 3.52
C PRO A 93 24.56 17.06 3.19
N ASP A 94 24.70 18.36 2.91
CA ASP A 94 23.54 19.17 2.49
C ASP A 94 23.00 18.67 1.14
N LEU A 95 21.68 18.72 0.97
CA LEU A 95 21.02 18.41 -0.29
C LEU A 95 21.06 19.62 -1.22
N GLU A 96 21.58 19.43 -2.44
CA GLU A 96 21.74 20.49 -3.44
C GLU A 96 20.43 20.74 -4.20
N VAL A 97 19.45 21.33 -3.52
CA VAL A 97 18.17 21.75 -4.10
C VAL A 97 17.69 23.04 -3.45
N ALA A 98 17.08 23.92 -4.26
CA ALA A 98 16.50 25.16 -3.76
C ALA A 98 15.28 24.88 -2.88
N CYS A 99 15.21 25.55 -1.73
CA CYS A 99 14.07 25.45 -0.82
C CYS A 99 12.79 25.95 -1.52
N PRO A 100 11.68 25.21 -1.49
CA PRO A 100 10.45 25.59 -2.20
C PRO A 100 9.67 26.69 -1.47
N ASP A 101 10.10 27.07 -0.26
CA ASP A 101 9.46 28.07 0.60
C ASP A 101 10.22 29.40 0.62
N CYS A 102 11.54 29.38 0.82
CA CYS A 102 12.37 30.59 0.90
C CYS A 102 13.47 30.71 -0.17
N SER A 103 13.56 29.75 -1.10
CA SER A 103 14.54 29.73 -2.20
C SER A 103 16.02 29.62 -1.78
N ALA A 104 16.32 29.25 -0.53
CA ALA A 104 17.69 28.94 -0.10
C ALA A 104 18.31 27.83 -0.96
N ALA A 105 19.57 27.98 -1.38
CA ALA A 105 20.18 27.12 -2.40
C ALA A 105 20.41 25.66 -1.99
N ARG A 106 20.45 25.37 -0.68
CA ARG A 106 20.72 24.05 -0.12
C ARG A 106 19.81 23.77 1.06
N LEU A 107 19.51 22.49 1.27
CA LEU A 107 18.76 22.01 2.43
C LEU A 107 19.64 21.16 3.33
N LYS A 108 19.43 21.29 4.63
CA LYS A 108 20.07 20.46 5.63
C LYS A 108 19.44 19.07 5.62
N GLN A 109 20.30 18.05 5.65
CA GLN A 109 19.88 16.68 5.84
C GLN A 109 20.03 16.27 7.33
N THR A 110 19.06 15.52 7.85
CA THR A 110 19.17 14.80 9.13
C THR A 110 18.95 13.30 8.90
N ASP A 111 18.90 12.51 9.96
CA ASP A 111 18.53 11.09 9.90
C ASP A 111 17.09 10.89 9.40
N LYS A 112 16.20 11.85 9.65
CA LYS A 112 14.76 11.73 9.41
C LYS A 112 14.17 12.75 8.45
N THR A 113 14.83 13.88 8.23
CA THR A 113 14.26 15.01 7.50
C THR A 113 15.21 15.63 6.47
N TYR A 114 14.60 16.21 5.44
CA TYR A 114 15.18 17.28 4.64
C TYR A 114 14.56 18.58 5.12
N GLU A 115 15.37 19.51 5.64
CA GLU A 115 14.87 20.73 6.28
C GLU A 115 15.65 21.97 5.84
N CYS A 116 14.98 23.12 5.82
CA CYS A 116 15.67 24.37 5.56
C CYS A 116 16.51 24.77 6.77
N ARG A 117 17.68 25.36 6.50
CA ARG A 117 18.60 25.86 7.53
C ARG A 117 18.26 27.29 7.98
N GLU A 118 17.47 28.00 7.18
CA GLU A 118 17.11 29.40 7.44
C GLU A 118 16.11 29.49 8.59
N MET A 119 16.36 30.38 9.56
CA MET A 119 15.57 30.42 10.81
C MET A 119 14.13 30.87 10.60
N GLU A 120 13.90 31.70 9.58
CA GLU A 120 12.58 32.21 9.22
C GLU A 120 11.79 31.22 8.34
N CYS A 121 12.45 30.17 7.83
CA CYS A 121 11.85 29.16 6.96
C CYS A 121 11.48 27.89 7.74
N GLY A 122 10.20 27.53 7.73
CA GLY A 122 9.68 26.35 8.44
C GLY A 122 9.68 25.07 7.61
N PHE A 123 10.33 25.04 6.43
CA PHE A 123 10.28 23.90 5.52
C PHE A 123 10.97 22.67 6.11
N SER A 124 10.23 21.56 6.21
CA SER A 124 10.74 20.26 6.63
C SER A 124 9.87 19.15 6.07
N ILE A 125 10.50 18.18 5.38
CA ILE A 125 9.85 16.97 4.87
C ILE A 125 10.57 15.73 5.41
N SER A 126 9.85 14.62 5.55
CA SER A 126 10.39 13.35 6.04
C SER A 126 11.19 12.62 4.96
N LYS A 127 12.31 12.00 5.32
CA LYS A 127 13.04 11.02 4.50
C LYS A 127 12.31 9.69 4.36
N TYR A 128 11.27 9.47 5.16
CA TYR A 128 10.47 8.25 5.14
C TYR A 128 8.99 8.59 4.95
N VAL A 129 8.38 7.99 3.93
CA VAL A 129 6.95 8.17 3.62
C VAL A 129 6.30 6.79 3.56
N ALA A 130 5.35 6.53 4.46
CA ALA A 130 4.67 5.22 4.61
C ALA A 130 5.62 4.01 4.56
N GLY A 131 6.74 4.07 5.29
CA GLY A 131 7.70 2.97 5.38
C GLY A 131 8.75 2.92 4.26
N ARG A 132 8.58 3.66 3.17
CA ARG A 132 9.57 3.78 2.09
C ARG A 132 10.56 4.92 2.37
N PRO A 133 11.88 4.70 2.29
CA PRO A 133 12.86 5.79 2.27
C PRO A 133 12.80 6.54 0.94
N ILE A 134 12.80 7.87 1.00
CA ILE A 134 12.94 8.77 -0.14
C ILE A 134 14.42 9.02 -0.35
N ILE A 135 14.96 8.56 -1.48
CA ILE A 135 16.38 8.75 -1.81
C ILE A 135 16.66 10.20 -2.22
N GLU A 136 17.93 10.61 -2.23
CA GLU A 136 18.31 12.00 -2.54
C GLU A 136 17.78 12.47 -3.90
N ALA A 137 17.84 11.62 -4.94
CA ALA A 137 17.31 11.96 -6.25
C ALA A 137 15.78 12.19 -6.24
N GLU A 138 15.03 11.32 -5.56
CA GLU A 138 13.58 11.45 -5.37
C GLU A 138 13.26 12.70 -4.53
N ALA A 139 14.06 13.01 -3.51
CA ALA A 139 13.88 14.20 -2.69
C ALA A 139 14.10 15.49 -3.50
N ILE A 140 15.16 15.54 -4.30
CA ILE A 140 15.44 16.67 -5.20
C ILE A 140 14.25 16.88 -6.14
N GLN A 141 13.80 15.82 -6.82
CA GLN A 141 12.67 15.89 -7.74
C GLN A 141 11.38 16.32 -7.04
N LEU A 142 11.04 15.73 -5.89
CA LEU A 142 9.85 16.09 -5.11
C LEU A 142 9.87 17.56 -4.67
N ILE A 143 11.05 18.10 -4.37
CA ILE A 143 11.19 19.48 -3.91
C ILE A 143 11.14 20.47 -5.08
N SER A 144 11.79 20.16 -6.21
CA SER A 144 11.82 21.02 -7.39
C SER A 144 10.52 20.99 -8.19
N GLU A 145 10.00 19.80 -8.47
CA GLU A 145 8.80 19.58 -9.30
C GLU A 145 7.52 19.54 -8.47
N LYS A 146 7.64 19.52 -7.13
CA LYS A 146 6.51 19.35 -6.19
C LYS A 146 5.73 18.05 -6.38
N SER A 147 6.27 17.12 -7.17
CA SER A 147 5.64 15.84 -7.48
C SER A 147 6.69 14.77 -7.77
N LEU A 148 6.30 13.52 -7.56
CA LEU A 148 7.00 12.31 -7.97
C LEU A 148 6.04 11.39 -8.71
N PRO A 149 6.53 10.65 -9.73
CA PRO A 149 5.74 9.67 -10.45
C PRO A 149 5.32 8.50 -9.54
N GLU A 150 4.47 7.62 -10.05
CA GLU A 150 4.08 6.40 -9.34
C GLU A 150 5.30 5.53 -9.02
N MET A 151 5.42 5.14 -7.75
CA MET A 151 6.49 4.28 -7.26
C MET A 151 5.94 3.20 -6.33
N ASP A 152 6.66 2.09 -6.28
CA ASP A 152 6.38 0.95 -5.40
C ASP A 152 7.07 1.06 -4.04
N GLY A 153 6.62 0.22 -3.10
CA GLY A 153 7.30 0.01 -1.82
C GLY A 153 6.72 0.80 -0.65
N PHE A 154 5.60 1.50 -0.86
CA PHE A 154 4.84 2.07 0.24
C PHE A 154 4.08 0.99 0.99
N VAL A 155 3.94 1.15 2.30
CA VAL A 155 3.28 0.20 3.18
C VAL A 155 2.17 0.89 3.95
N SER A 156 0.93 0.42 3.74
CA SER A 156 -0.24 0.97 4.42
C SER A 156 -0.22 0.68 5.92
N ARG A 157 -1.10 1.32 6.68
CA ARG A 157 -1.28 1.07 8.12
C ARG A 157 -1.54 -0.41 8.46
N PHE A 158 -2.07 -1.18 7.51
CA PHE A 158 -2.36 -2.62 7.65
C PHE A 158 -1.24 -3.51 7.11
N ASN A 159 -0.03 -2.96 6.91
CA ASN A 159 1.14 -3.68 6.39
C ASN A 159 0.96 -4.24 4.97
N LYS A 160 0.04 -3.65 4.18
CA LYS A 160 -0.16 -4.02 2.77
C LYS A 160 0.68 -3.11 1.88
N PRO A 161 1.49 -3.67 0.95
CA PRO A 161 2.23 -2.87 -0.01
C PRO A 161 1.26 -2.21 -0.99
N PHE A 162 1.60 -0.99 -1.42
CA PHE A 162 0.87 -0.26 -2.45
C PHE A 162 1.82 0.65 -3.24
N SER A 163 1.31 1.14 -4.37
CA SER A 163 2.03 2.01 -5.30
C SER A 163 1.29 3.33 -5.40
N ALA A 164 2.03 4.45 -5.45
CA ALA A 164 1.46 5.78 -5.52
C ALA A 164 2.49 6.79 -6.02
N GLY A 165 2.02 7.87 -6.64
CA GLY A 165 2.79 9.10 -6.79
C GLY A 165 2.83 9.88 -5.47
N LEU A 166 3.73 10.85 -5.37
CA LEU A 166 3.78 11.79 -4.24
C LEU A 166 3.61 13.21 -4.76
N LYS A 167 2.88 14.05 -4.02
CA LYS A 167 2.77 15.49 -4.25
C LYS A 167 3.11 16.24 -2.98
N LEU A 168 3.84 17.34 -3.14
CA LEU A 168 4.23 18.22 -2.06
C LEU A 168 3.25 19.39 -1.98
N VAL A 169 2.45 19.45 -0.91
CA VAL A 169 1.39 20.45 -0.72
C VAL A 169 1.60 21.29 0.53
N GLN A 170 1.05 22.50 0.52
CA GLN A 170 0.97 23.37 1.68
C GLN A 170 -0.39 23.20 2.35
N LYS A 171 -0.41 22.89 3.64
CA LYS A 171 -1.64 22.84 4.45
C LYS A 171 -1.57 23.79 5.62
N GLU A 172 -2.66 24.50 5.88
CA GLU A 172 -2.81 25.31 7.08
C GLU A 172 -2.95 24.41 8.31
N SER A 173 -2.14 24.66 9.32
CA SER A 173 -2.28 24.01 10.62
C SER A 173 -3.37 24.66 11.46
N LYS A 174 -3.84 23.96 12.51
CA LYS A 174 -4.74 24.52 13.54
C LYS A 174 -4.21 25.80 14.21
N SER A 175 -2.92 26.09 14.06
CA SER A 175 -2.25 27.28 14.58
C SER A 175 -2.04 28.39 13.53
N LYS A 176 -2.74 28.36 12.39
CA LYS A 176 -2.63 29.33 11.27
C LYS A 176 -1.23 29.44 10.63
N LYS A 177 -0.31 28.52 10.92
CA LYS A 177 0.97 28.39 10.20
C LYS A 177 0.82 27.42 9.04
N VAL A 178 1.31 27.80 7.86
CA VAL A 178 1.41 26.97 6.67
C VAL A 178 2.50 25.91 6.90
N LYS A 179 2.17 24.64 6.69
CA LYS A 179 3.12 23.52 6.81
C LYS A 179 3.11 22.68 5.54
N TRP A 180 4.30 22.37 5.06
CA TRP A 180 4.51 21.46 3.94
C TRP A 180 4.23 20.00 4.34
N LYS A 181 3.54 19.27 3.48
CA LYS A 181 3.21 17.85 3.65
C LYS A 181 3.29 17.11 2.33
N THR A 182 3.66 15.84 2.40
CA THR A 182 3.58 14.91 1.28
C THR A 182 2.21 14.23 1.28
N GLU A 183 1.58 14.19 0.11
CA GLU A 183 0.31 13.52 -0.13
C GLU A 183 0.48 12.48 -1.23
N PHE A 184 -0.24 11.37 -1.09
CA PHE A 184 -0.26 10.34 -2.11
C PHE A 184 -1.16 10.79 -3.25
N VAL A 185 -0.68 10.58 -4.47
CA VAL A 185 -1.47 10.70 -5.69
C VAL A 185 -1.64 9.28 -6.20
N PHE A 186 -2.83 8.73 -6.02
CA PHE A 186 -3.18 7.44 -6.60
C PHE A 186 -3.77 7.68 -7.98
N ASP A 187 -3.38 6.88 -8.96
CA ASP A 187 -4.03 6.87 -10.28
C ASP A 187 -5.54 6.58 -10.18
N GLU A 188 -5.99 5.96 -9.09
CA GLU A 188 -7.41 5.74 -8.76
C GLU A 188 -8.15 7.01 -8.28
N ASP A 189 -7.46 8.10 -7.94
CA ASP A 189 -8.08 9.41 -7.60
C ASP A 189 -8.11 10.39 -8.79
N LEU A 190 -7.46 10.06 -9.92
CA LEU A 190 -7.72 10.70 -11.22
C LEU A 190 -9.05 10.23 -11.85
N ASP A 191 -9.78 9.34 -11.18
CA ASP A 191 -11.04 8.79 -11.65
C ASP A 191 -12.28 9.63 -11.30
N SER A 192 -12.16 10.69 -10.49
CA SER A 192 -13.28 11.61 -10.15
C SER A 192 -13.30 12.93 -10.94
N GLU A 193 -12.27 13.24 -11.72
CA GLU A 193 -12.18 14.50 -12.50
C GLU A 193 -11.65 14.27 -13.91
N ALA A 194 -11.99 13.14 -14.55
CA ALA A 194 -11.96 13.13 -16.00
C ALA A 194 -13.02 14.13 -16.46
N GLU A 195 -12.61 15.37 -16.76
CA GLU A 195 -13.41 16.32 -17.52
C GLU A 195 -14.04 15.53 -18.67
N LEU A 196 -15.37 15.50 -18.68
CA LEU A 196 -16.15 14.93 -19.76
C LEU A 196 -15.83 15.76 -21.00
N ASP A 197 -14.81 15.32 -21.74
CA ASP A 197 -14.51 15.86 -23.04
C ASP A 197 -15.67 15.47 -23.96
N LEU A 198 -16.60 16.42 -24.16
CA LEU A 198 -17.86 16.25 -24.90
C LEU A 198 -17.63 15.77 -26.34
N ASP A 199 -16.39 15.84 -26.85
CA ASP A 199 -15.98 15.41 -28.18
C ASP A 199 -15.75 13.89 -28.31
N LYS A 200 -15.78 13.11 -27.22
CA LYS A 200 -15.67 11.62 -27.25
C LYS A 200 -17.00 10.90 -27.03
N LYS A 201 -18.10 11.43 -27.60
CA LYS A 201 -19.39 10.71 -27.65
C LYS A 201 -19.25 9.47 -28.56
N LEU A 202 -19.46 8.28 -27.99
CA LEU A 202 -19.39 7.01 -28.72
C LEU A 202 -20.67 6.79 -29.53
N CYS A 203 -21.82 6.81 -28.86
CA CYS A 203 -23.13 6.57 -29.47
C CYS A 203 -24.28 6.97 -28.53
N ASP A 204 -25.48 7.15 -29.08
CA ASP A 204 -26.72 7.16 -28.30
C ASP A 204 -27.30 5.75 -28.26
N LEU A 205 -27.53 5.21 -27.08
CA LEU A 205 -28.00 3.84 -26.88
C LEU A 205 -29.32 3.84 -26.12
N ASP A 206 -30.28 3.05 -26.59
CA ASP A 206 -31.51 2.76 -25.86
C ASP A 206 -31.21 1.73 -24.77
N PHE A 207 -31.44 2.12 -23.51
CA PHE A 207 -31.25 1.25 -22.35
C PHE A 207 -32.50 0.38 -22.11
N LEU A 208 -32.36 -0.66 -21.29
CA LEU A 208 -33.48 -1.53 -20.89
C LEU A 208 -34.63 -0.80 -20.18
N ASN A 209 -34.42 0.42 -19.67
CA ASN A 209 -35.49 1.25 -19.10
C ASN A 209 -36.34 1.96 -20.17
N GLY A 210 -36.01 1.81 -21.45
CA GLY A 210 -36.71 2.47 -22.56
C GLY A 210 -36.29 3.92 -22.81
N GLU A 211 -35.29 4.41 -22.07
CA GLU A 211 -34.71 5.74 -22.27
C GLU A 211 -33.43 5.65 -23.10
N ARG A 212 -33.15 6.72 -23.83
CA ARG A 212 -31.99 6.82 -24.71
C ARG A 212 -30.93 7.69 -24.05
N TYR A 213 -29.73 7.14 -23.85
CA TYR A 213 -28.63 7.84 -23.21
C TYR A 213 -27.41 7.96 -24.11
N ALA A 214 -26.70 9.08 -24.00
CA ALA A 214 -25.41 9.26 -24.62
C ALA A 214 -24.33 8.48 -23.85
N VAL A 215 -23.65 7.57 -24.56
CA VAL A 215 -22.50 6.82 -24.06
C VAL A 215 -21.22 7.50 -24.55
N TYR A 216 -20.29 7.72 -23.63
CA TYR A 216 -18.98 8.32 -23.88
C TYR A 216 -17.89 7.28 -23.65
N GLU A 217 -16.84 7.34 -24.47
CA GLU A 217 -15.68 6.45 -24.36
C GLU A 217 -14.43 7.25 -23.96
N THR A 218 -13.81 6.88 -22.84
CA THR A 218 -12.49 7.36 -22.46
C THR A 218 -11.44 6.28 -22.70
N ASP A 219 -10.16 6.60 -22.55
CA ASP A 219 -9.09 5.64 -22.81
C ASP A 219 -9.16 4.42 -21.88
N LYS A 220 -9.74 4.60 -20.68
CA LYS A 220 -9.82 3.55 -19.63
C LYS A 220 -11.25 3.10 -19.28
N SER A 221 -12.30 3.83 -19.64
CA SER A 221 -13.69 3.52 -19.24
C SER A 221 -14.75 3.96 -20.24
N PHE A 222 -15.97 3.44 -20.08
CA PHE A 222 -17.19 3.92 -20.70
C PHE A 222 -18.02 4.68 -19.66
N LEU A 223 -18.60 5.82 -20.03
CA LEU A 223 -19.34 6.72 -19.15
C LEU A 223 -20.74 7.01 -19.70
N VAL A 224 -21.73 7.05 -18.81
CA VAL A 224 -23.11 7.46 -19.11
C VAL A 224 -23.58 8.43 -18.01
N PRO A 225 -23.20 9.72 -18.10
CA PRO A 225 -23.43 10.72 -17.05
C PRO A 225 -24.91 10.97 -16.74
N GLU A 226 -25.77 10.81 -17.73
CA GLU A 226 -27.21 11.02 -17.63
C GLU A 226 -27.93 9.90 -16.85
N PHE A 227 -27.32 8.70 -16.78
CA PHE A 227 -27.89 7.56 -16.08
C PHE A 227 -27.50 7.59 -14.60
N LYS A 228 -28.44 8.00 -13.73
CA LYS A 228 -28.21 8.16 -12.28
C LYS A 228 -29.06 7.21 -11.47
N THR A 229 -28.44 6.48 -10.54
CA THR A 229 -29.11 5.58 -9.58
C THR A 229 -28.53 5.78 -8.18
N GLU A 230 -29.11 5.14 -7.15
CA GLU A 230 -28.56 5.17 -5.79
C GLU A 230 -27.10 4.67 -5.72
N ALA A 231 -26.69 3.74 -6.59
CA ALA A 231 -25.33 3.25 -6.63
C ALA A 231 -24.40 4.11 -7.51
N CYS A 232 -24.96 4.96 -8.36
CA CYS A 232 -24.25 5.79 -9.34
C CYS A 232 -24.83 7.21 -9.37
N PRO A 233 -24.65 8.03 -8.31
CA PRO A 233 -25.27 9.35 -8.21
C PRO A 233 -24.74 10.36 -9.23
N GLU A 234 -23.53 10.15 -9.74
CA GLU A 234 -22.83 11.03 -10.68
C GLU A 234 -22.86 10.53 -12.13
N GLY A 235 -23.58 9.43 -12.40
CA GLY A 235 -23.58 8.77 -13.70
C GLY A 235 -23.01 7.36 -13.64
N PHE A 236 -23.35 6.51 -14.62
CA PHE A 236 -22.81 5.16 -14.71
C PHE A 236 -21.40 5.16 -15.33
N LYS A 237 -20.46 4.47 -14.69
CA LYS A 237 -19.08 4.30 -15.15
C LYS A 237 -18.72 2.83 -15.19
N LEU A 238 -18.18 2.37 -16.33
CA LEU A 238 -17.67 1.03 -16.52
C LEU A 238 -16.24 1.05 -17.04
N GLY A 239 -15.29 0.51 -16.27
CA GLY A 239 -13.91 0.34 -16.75
C GLY A 239 -13.83 -0.61 -17.96
N LYS A 240 -12.96 -0.30 -18.93
CA LYS A 240 -12.64 -1.18 -20.07
C LYS A 240 -11.94 -2.46 -19.66
N MET A 241 -11.48 -2.57 -18.41
CA MET A 241 -10.90 -3.78 -17.86
C MET A 241 -11.66 -4.23 -16.61
N ILE A 242 -12.18 -5.45 -16.64
CA ILE A 242 -12.77 -6.12 -15.48
C ILE A 242 -12.03 -7.42 -15.23
N LEU A 243 -11.45 -7.58 -14.03
CA LEU A 243 -10.74 -8.80 -13.64
C LEU A 243 -9.74 -9.29 -14.70
N GLN A 244 -8.98 -8.36 -15.28
CA GLN A 244 -7.98 -8.59 -16.34
C GLN A 244 -8.54 -8.96 -17.73
N ALA A 245 -9.86 -8.96 -17.91
CA ALA A 245 -10.48 -9.08 -19.23
C ALA A 245 -10.77 -7.69 -19.82
N HIS A 246 -10.38 -7.47 -21.07
CA HIS A 246 -10.70 -6.26 -21.83
C HIS A 246 -12.13 -6.32 -22.38
N LEU A 247 -12.85 -5.22 -22.22
CA LEU A 247 -14.19 -5.01 -22.78
C LEU A 247 -14.08 -4.13 -24.03
N SER A 248 -14.61 -4.62 -25.15
CA SER A 248 -14.79 -3.82 -26.35
C SER A 248 -16.06 -2.95 -26.26
N SER A 249 -16.13 -1.92 -27.10
CA SER A 249 -17.30 -1.05 -27.22
C SER A 249 -18.57 -1.84 -27.59
N ASP A 250 -18.47 -2.87 -28.44
CA ASP A 250 -19.60 -3.72 -28.82
C ASP A 250 -20.20 -4.47 -27.62
N ILE A 251 -19.33 -4.98 -26.74
CA ILE A 251 -19.77 -5.70 -25.54
C ILE A 251 -20.47 -4.74 -24.58
N MET A 252 -19.95 -3.53 -24.43
CA MET A 252 -20.57 -2.49 -23.61
C MET A 252 -21.96 -2.11 -24.15
N GLN A 253 -22.08 -1.85 -25.44
CA GLN A 253 -23.37 -1.53 -26.08
C GLN A 253 -24.38 -2.68 -25.88
N THR A 254 -23.94 -3.93 -26.02
CA THR A 254 -24.81 -5.10 -25.82
C THR A 254 -25.24 -5.24 -24.35
N LEU A 255 -24.31 -5.02 -23.41
CA LEU A 255 -24.57 -5.11 -21.97
C LEU A 255 -25.60 -4.08 -21.52
N LEU A 256 -25.51 -2.84 -22.00
CA LEU A 256 -26.43 -1.77 -21.64
C LEU A 256 -27.81 -1.89 -22.30
N SER A 257 -27.86 -2.33 -23.56
CA SER A 257 -29.12 -2.47 -24.31
C SER A 257 -29.91 -3.73 -23.95
N SER A 258 -29.22 -4.87 -23.77
CA SER A 258 -29.87 -6.16 -23.50
C SER A 258 -29.79 -6.60 -22.03
N GLY A 259 -29.01 -5.90 -21.21
CA GLY A 259 -28.73 -6.27 -19.81
C GLY A 259 -27.76 -7.43 -19.65
N LYS A 260 -27.31 -8.07 -20.73
CA LYS A 260 -26.38 -9.20 -20.68
C LYS A 260 -25.32 -9.12 -21.78
N SER A 261 -24.06 -9.33 -21.44
CA SER A 261 -22.99 -9.42 -22.43
C SER A 261 -22.95 -10.80 -23.11
N PRO A 262 -22.28 -10.92 -24.27
CA PRO A 262 -21.77 -12.19 -24.77
C PRO A 262 -20.85 -12.88 -23.75
N LEU A 263 -20.57 -14.16 -23.96
CA LEU A 263 -19.64 -14.90 -23.10
C LEU A 263 -18.23 -14.33 -23.25
N ILE A 264 -17.70 -13.73 -22.19
CA ILE A 264 -16.34 -13.22 -22.17
C ILE A 264 -15.44 -14.28 -21.53
N GLU A 265 -14.29 -14.51 -22.17
CA GLU A 265 -13.24 -15.38 -21.67
C GLU A 265 -12.08 -14.56 -21.09
N GLY A 266 -11.32 -15.14 -20.16
CA GLY A 266 -10.10 -14.52 -19.66
C GLY A 266 -10.24 -13.74 -18.34
N PHE A 267 -11.39 -13.77 -17.69
CA PHE A 267 -11.51 -13.21 -16.34
C PHE A 267 -10.66 -14.01 -15.34
N ILE A 268 -9.90 -13.33 -14.48
CA ILE A 268 -9.12 -13.97 -13.43
C ILE A 268 -9.76 -13.71 -12.06
N SER A 269 -10.12 -14.80 -11.37
CA SER A 269 -10.74 -14.71 -10.03
C SER A 269 -9.77 -14.12 -9.01
N LYS A 270 -10.15 -13.03 -8.33
CA LYS A 270 -9.36 -12.49 -7.20
C LYS A 270 -9.12 -13.53 -6.10
N ARG A 271 -10.09 -14.42 -5.85
CA ARG A 271 -10.05 -15.46 -4.80
C ARG A 271 -9.18 -16.66 -5.17
N THR A 272 -9.32 -17.18 -6.38
CA THR A 272 -8.68 -18.46 -6.77
C THR A 272 -7.53 -18.31 -7.76
N LYS A 273 -7.32 -17.11 -8.31
CA LYS A 273 -6.35 -16.80 -9.38
C LYS A 273 -6.49 -17.65 -10.64
N ARG A 274 -7.60 -18.38 -10.78
CA ARG A 274 -7.90 -19.21 -11.96
C ARG A 274 -8.69 -18.40 -12.98
N PRO A 275 -8.45 -18.65 -14.29
CA PRO A 275 -9.27 -18.06 -15.34
C PRO A 275 -10.68 -18.65 -15.33
N PHE A 276 -11.68 -17.83 -15.64
CA PHE A 276 -13.06 -18.25 -15.81
C PHE A 276 -13.73 -17.51 -16.97
N LYS A 277 -14.85 -18.04 -17.43
CA LYS A 277 -15.69 -17.47 -18.50
C LYS A 277 -17.04 -17.12 -17.90
N ALA A 278 -17.57 -15.95 -18.23
CA ALA A 278 -18.86 -15.49 -17.70
C ALA A 278 -19.51 -14.48 -18.64
N HIS A 279 -20.83 -14.34 -18.52
CA HIS A 279 -21.58 -13.19 -19.03
C HIS A 279 -21.57 -12.11 -17.96
N LEU A 280 -21.41 -10.85 -18.36
CA LEU A 280 -21.70 -9.71 -17.51
C LEU A 280 -23.20 -9.46 -17.55
N THR A 281 -23.78 -9.13 -16.40
CA THR A 281 -25.19 -8.74 -16.27
C THR A 281 -25.26 -7.31 -15.77
N PHE A 282 -26.11 -6.49 -16.37
CA PHE A 282 -26.34 -5.12 -15.93
C PHE A 282 -27.76 -5.01 -15.37
N ASP A 283 -27.85 -4.63 -14.10
CA ASP A 283 -29.11 -4.34 -13.44
C ASP A 283 -29.39 -2.84 -13.55
N VAL A 284 -30.40 -2.50 -14.35
CA VAL A 284 -30.77 -1.11 -14.66
C VAL A 284 -31.45 -0.43 -13.47
N THR A 285 -32.02 -1.17 -12.53
CA THR A 285 -32.63 -0.57 -11.34
C THR A 285 -31.57 -0.13 -10.33
N THR A 286 -30.51 -0.91 -10.18
CA THR A 286 -29.44 -0.62 -9.22
C THR A 286 -28.21 0.03 -9.84
N GLY A 287 -28.03 -0.04 -11.16
CA GLY A 287 -26.81 0.38 -11.86
C GLY A 287 -25.62 -0.56 -11.64
N LYS A 288 -25.83 -1.79 -11.14
CA LYS A 288 -24.75 -2.72 -10.77
C LYS A 288 -24.44 -3.71 -11.89
N ILE A 289 -23.17 -4.07 -11.97
CA ILE A 289 -22.68 -5.16 -12.83
C ILE A 289 -22.52 -6.43 -11.99
N GLY A 290 -23.08 -7.53 -12.51
CA GLY A 290 -22.94 -8.87 -11.98
C GLY A 290 -22.29 -9.82 -12.98
N PHE A 291 -22.10 -11.07 -12.56
CA PHE A 291 -21.60 -12.15 -13.39
C PHE A 291 -22.61 -13.29 -13.42
N GLU A 292 -22.93 -13.77 -14.61
CA GLU A 292 -23.71 -14.98 -14.84
C GLU A 292 -22.83 -16.03 -15.53
N PHE A 293 -22.72 -17.20 -14.90
CA PHE A 293 -21.84 -18.26 -15.38
C PHE A 293 -22.63 -19.24 -16.25
N PRO A 294 -22.07 -19.69 -17.40
CA PRO A 294 -22.72 -20.70 -18.22
C PRO A 294 -22.92 -22.01 -17.42
N PRO A 295 -23.97 -22.78 -17.72
CA PRO A 295 -24.23 -24.05 -17.05
C PRO A 295 -23.06 -25.02 -17.23
N ASN A 296 -22.58 -25.54 -16.10
CA ASN A 296 -21.35 -26.32 -16.03
C ASN A 296 -21.51 -27.69 -16.74
N SER A 297 -20.78 -27.93 -17.84
CA SER A 297 -20.92 -29.12 -18.70
C SER A 297 -20.38 -30.43 -18.10
N LYS A 298 -20.01 -30.47 -16.81
CA LYS A 298 -19.51 -31.70 -16.15
C LYS A 298 -20.03 -31.84 -14.72
N ARG A 299 -21.24 -32.38 -14.56
CA ARG A 299 -21.55 -33.24 -13.41
C ARG A 299 -21.56 -34.69 -13.92
N LYS A 300 -20.43 -35.41 -13.77
CA LYS A 300 -20.48 -36.88 -13.79
C LYS A 300 -21.40 -37.31 -12.64
N PRO A 301 -22.35 -38.25 -12.84
CA PRO A 301 -23.19 -38.73 -11.76
C PRO A 301 -22.31 -39.36 -10.68
N LYS A 302 -22.59 -39.07 -9.40
CA LYS A 302 -22.01 -39.83 -8.29
C LYS A 302 -22.52 -41.27 -8.42
N SER A 303 -21.62 -42.23 -8.65
CA SER A 303 -21.96 -43.65 -8.51
C SER A 303 -22.40 -43.89 -7.06
N LYS A 304 -23.56 -44.53 -6.91
CA LYS A 304 -24.05 -45.07 -5.64
C LYS A 304 -23.12 -46.15 -5.12
#